data_AF-A0A527HIZ5-F1
#
_entry.id   AF-A0A527HIZ5-F1
#
_cell.length_a   1.000
_cell.length_b   1.000
_cell.length_c   1.000
_cell.angle_alpha   90.00
_cell.angle_beta   90.00
_cell.angle_gamma   90.00
#
_symmetry.space_group_name_H-M   'P 1'
#
loop_
_entity.id
_entity.type
_entity.pdbx_description
1 polymer ?
#
loop_
_entity_poly.entity_id
_entity_poly.type
_entity_poly.pdbx_seq_one_letter_code
_entity_poly.pdbx_strand_id
1 'polypeptide(L)' 'MNATPHTPLLDKVRIPADLRTLAESELPQLASELRAELVDAVSRTGGHLGAGLGVVELTVALHYVFNTPDDRLIW' A
#
# COMPACT_ATOMS: atom_id res chain seq x y z
N MET A 1 20.81 1.43 11.09
CA MET A 1 20.53 1.07 9.69
C MET A 1 19.28 0.23 9.72
N ASN A 2 18.14 0.76 9.28
CA ASN A 2 16.91 -0.02 9.26
C ASN A 2 17.08 -1.09 8.18
N ALA A 3 16.85 -2.35 8.53
CA ALA A 3 16.78 -3.42 7.55
C ALA A 3 15.61 -3.12 6.62
N THR A 4 15.81 -3.30 5.31
CA THR A 4 14.76 -3.15 4.31
C THR A 4 13.56 -4.04 4.68
N PRO A 5 12.32 -3.53 4.63
CA PRO A 5 11.13 -4.33 4.93
C PRO A 5 11.05 -5.57 4.04
N HIS A 6 10.61 -6.69 4.62
CA HIS A 6 10.33 -7.91 3.87
C HIS A 6 8.86 -7.90 3.43
N THR A 7 8.60 -7.72 2.13
CA THR A 7 7.27 -7.38 1.61
C THR A 7 6.79 -8.31 0.46
N PRO A 8 6.67 -9.63 0.70
CA PRO A 8 6.45 -10.62 -0.35
C PRO A 8 5.07 -10.53 -1.03
N LEU A 9 4.07 -9.89 -0.42
CA LEU A 9 2.80 -9.59 -1.08
C LEU A 9 2.87 -8.27 -1.83
N LEU A 10 3.44 -7.23 -1.24
CA LEU A 10 3.61 -5.94 -1.91
C LEU A 10 4.46 -6.06 -3.17
N ASP A 11 5.48 -6.93 -3.16
CA ASP A 11 6.37 -7.20 -4.31
C ASP A 11 5.61 -7.76 -5.52
N LYS A 12 4.41 -8.32 -5.32
CA LYS A 12 3.52 -8.82 -6.36
C LYS A 12 2.60 -7.74 -6.94
N VAL A 13 2.47 -6.59 -6.28
CA VAL A 13 1.55 -5.51 -6.66
C VAL A 13 2.32 -4.40 -7.37
N ARG A 14 2.24 -4.36 -8.70
CA ARG A 14 2.86 -3.32 -9.53
C ARG A 14 1.86 -2.29 -10.03
N ILE A 15 0.62 -2.69 -10.22
CA ILE A 15 -0.50 -1.85 -10.66
C ILE A 15 -1.76 -2.12 -9.83
N PRO A 16 -2.74 -1.19 -9.77
CA PRO A 16 -3.97 -1.40 -9.00
C PRO A 16 -4.73 -2.68 -9.36
N ALA A 17 -4.64 -3.13 -10.62
CA ALA A 17 -5.27 -4.37 -11.06
C ALA A 17 -4.71 -5.62 -10.37
N ASP A 18 -3.45 -5.60 -9.94
CA ASP A 18 -2.82 -6.74 -9.26
C ASP A 18 -3.43 -6.97 -7.88
N LEU A 19 -3.86 -5.89 -7.19
CA LEU A 19 -4.55 -6.00 -5.90
C LEU A 19 -5.77 -6.92 -5.99
N ARG A 20 -6.52 -6.82 -7.08
CA ARG A 20 -7.75 -7.59 -7.31
C ARG A 20 -7.50 -9.07 -7.60
N THR A 21 -6.24 -9.47 -7.79
CA THR A 21 -5.84 -10.88 -7.94
C THR A 21 -5.54 -11.56 -6.60
N LEU A 22 -5.36 -10.77 -5.53
CA LEU A 22 -5.14 -11.28 -4.18
C LEU A 22 -6.45 -11.77 -3.55
N ALA A 23 -6.34 -12.78 -2.69
CA ALA A 23 -7.45 -13.16 -1.84
C ALA A 23 -7.74 -12.02 -0.84
N GLU A 24 -9.01 -11.77 -0.55
CA GLU A 24 -9.40 -10.71 0.40
C GLU A 24 -8.73 -10.87 1.77
N SER A 25 -8.49 -12.12 2.20
CA SER A 25 -7.76 -12.45 3.44
C SER A 25 -6.30 -12.00 3.45
N GLU A 26 -5.69 -11.74 2.29
CA GLU A 26 -4.30 -11.28 2.16
C GLU A 26 -4.19 -9.75 2.30
N LEU A 27 -5.30 -8.99 2.16
CA LEU A 27 -5.28 -7.53 2.19
C LEU A 27 -4.77 -6.92 3.51
N PRO A 28 -5.08 -7.47 4.71
CA PRO A 28 -4.49 -6.98 5.95
C PRO A 28 -2.96 -7.12 5.99
N GLN A 29 -2.43 -8.23 5.47
CA GLN A 29 -0.97 -8.42 5.40
C GLN A 29 -0.35 -7.44 4.40
N LEU A 30 -0.96 -7.29 3.22
CA LEU A 30 -0.51 -6.31 2.23
C LEU A 30 -0.48 -4.88 2.81
N ALA A 31 -1.52 -4.47 3.53
CA ALA A 31 -1.55 -3.16 4.18
C ALA A 31 -0.44 -3.00 5.24
N SER A 32 -0.12 -4.07 5.99
CA SER A 32 1.01 -4.08 6.91
C SER A 32 2.35 -3.91 6.20
N GLU A 33 2.55 -4.61 5.08
CA GLU A 33 3.77 -4.52 4.26
C GLU A 33 3.93 -3.13 3.64
N LEU A 34 2.85 -2.58 3.07
CA LEU A 34 2.83 -1.22 2.52
C LEU A 34 3.14 -0.15 3.58
N ARG A 35 2.63 -0.33 4.80
CA ARG A 35 2.95 0.54 5.93
C ARG A 35 4.43 0.48 6.30
N ALA A 36 5.00 -0.72 6.38
CA ALA A 36 6.42 -0.88 6.70
C ALA A 36 7.30 -0.22 5.65
N GLU A 37 6.97 -0.40 4.36
CA GLU A 37 7.67 0.24 3.24
C GLU A 37 7.55 1.78 3.29
N LEU A 38 6.36 2.30 3.58
CA LEU A 38 6.15 3.74 3.72
C LEU A 38 7.00 4.34 4.85
N VAL A 39 7.06 3.66 6.01
CA VAL A 39 7.89 4.10 7.14
C VAL A 39 9.36 4.09 6.76
N ASP A 40 9.84 3.01 6.15
CA ASP A 40 11.24 2.88 5.74
C ASP A 40 11.61 3.94 4.69
N ALA A 41 10.78 4.13 3.65
CA ALA A 41 10.98 5.14 2.62
C ALA A 41 11.06 6.56 3.19
N VAL A 42 10.09 6.96 4.01
CA VAL A 42 10.06 8.31 4.59
C VAL A 42 11.13 8.50 5.67
N SER A 43 11.54 7.44 6.38
CA SER A 43 12.65 7.52 7.35
C SER A 43 13.98 7.93 6.71
N ARG A 44 14.18 7.61 5.42
CA ARG A 44 15.37 7.99 4.66
C ARG A 44 15.32 9.41 4.12
N THR A 45 14.14 9.88 3.71
CA THR A 45 13.99 11.17 3.01
C THR A 45 13.54 12.31 3.92
N GLY A 46 12.97 12.01 5.09
CA GLY A 46 12.17 12.96 5.88
C GLY A 46 10.82 13.27 5.20
N GLY A 47 9.87 13.85 5.96
CA GLY A 47 8.56 14.29 5.43
C GLY A 47 7.35 14.04 6.33
N HIS A 48 6.15 14.35 5.82
CA HIS A 48 4.87 14.20 6.54
C HIS A 48 4.43 12.72 6.64
N LEU A 49 5.04 12.00 7.57
CA LEU A 49 4.77 10.59 7.83
C LEU A 49 3.30 10.31 8.25
N GLY A 50 2.71 11.21 9.05
CA GLY A 50 1.41 10.97 9.69
C GLY A 50 0.23 10.89 8.71
N ALA A 51 0.23 11.69 7.64
CA ALA A 51 -0.86 11.72 6.68
C ALA A 51 -0.91 10.44 5.83
N GLY A 52 0.25 9.94 5.39
CA GLY A 52 0.33 8.72 4.60
C GLY A 52 -0.02 7.46 5.39
N LEU A 53 0.40 7.37 6.66
CA LEU A 53 0.14 6.19 7.50
C LEU A 53 -1.33 6.00 7.84
N GLY A 54 -2.11 7.09 7.95
CA GLY A 54 -3.52 7.05 8.32
C GLY A 54 -4.47 6.59 7.20
N VAL A 55 -3.98 6.49 5.96
CA VAL A 55 -4.80 6.18 4.77
C VAL A 55 -4.39 4.89 4.06
N VAL A 56 -3.49 4.09 4.64
CA VAL A 56 -2.97 2.86 4.01
C VAL A 56 -4.10 1.89 3.68
N GLU A 57 -4.91 1.51 4.68
CA GLU A 57 -6.01 0.57 4.49
C GLU A 57 -7.08 1.13 3.55
N LEU A 58 -7.38 2.42 3.66
CA LEU A 58 -8.34 3.09 2.78
C LEU A 58 -7.87 3.03 1.32
N THR A 59 -6.60 3.35 1.06
CA THR A 59 -6.01 3.30 -0.27
C THR A 59 -6.05 1.88 -0.85
N VAL A 60 -5.69 0.86 -0.06
CA VAL A 60 -5.77 -0.55 -0.47
C VAL A 60 -7.21 -0.94 -0.80
N ALA A 61 -8.16 -0.62 0.07
CA ALA A 61 -9.57 -0.95 -0.14
C ALA A 61 -10.14 -0.26 -1.38
N LEU A 62 -9.83 1.02 -1.60
CA LEU A 62 -10.30 1.78 -2.76
C LEU A 62 -9.78 1.17 -4.07
N HIS A 63 -8.49 0.85 -4.16
CA HIS A 63 -7.93 0.25 -5.38
C HIS A 63 -8.29 -1.24 -5.57
N TYR A 64 -8.67 -1.95 -4.49
CA TYR A 64 -9.21 -3.30 -4.57
C TYR A 64 -10.64 -3.32 -5.11
N VAL A 65 -11.50 -2.41 -4.64
CA VAL A 65 -12.92 -2.38 -5.01
C VAL A 65 -13.17 -1.64 -6.31
N PHE A 66 -12.52 -0.50 -6.54
CA PHE A 66 -12.71 0.32 -7.74
C PHE A 66 -11.74 -0.06 -8.85
N ASN A 67 -12.20 0.04 -10.09
CA ASN A 67 -11.41 -0.20 -11.28
C ASN A 67 -10.66 1.07 -11.72
N THR A 68 -9.76 1.57 -10.88
CA THR A 68 -8.88 2.70 -11.27
C THR A 68 -7.91 2.25 -12.37
N PRO A 69 -7.65 3.07 -13.42
CA PRO A 69 -8.02 4.48 -13.54
C PRO A 69 -9.36 4.76 -14.24
N ASP A 70 -10.13 3.73 -14.65
CA ASP A 70 -11.45 3.94 -15.27
C ASP A 70 -12.41 4.62 -14.28
N ASP A 71 -12.42 4.11 -13.04
CA ASP A 71 -12.99 4.82 -11.90
C ASP A 71 -12.02 5.92 -11.45
N ARG A 72 -12.53 7.15 -11.33
CA ARG A 72 -11.73 8.30 -10.93
C ARG A 72 -11.67 8.42 -9.41
N LEU A 73 -10.46 8.33 -8.87
CA LEU A 73 -10.13 8.53 -7.46
C LEU A 73 -9.50 9.93 -7.26
N ILE A 74 -10.01 10.72 -6.30
CA ILE A 74 -9.50 12.07 -5.98
C ILE A 74 -9.17 12.11 -4.47
N TRP A 75 -7.98 12.59 -4.13
CA TRP A 75 -7.49 12.80 -2.75
C TRP A 75 -7.49 14.29 -2.40
#